data_AF-A0A3B8MZ92-F1
#
_entry.id   AF-A0A3B8MZ92-F1
#
_cell.length_a   1.000
_cell.length_b   1.000
_cell.length_c   1.000
_cell.angle_alpha   90.00
_cell.angle_beta   90.00
_cell.angle_gamma   90.00
#
_symmetry.space_group_name_H-M   'P 1'
#
loop_
_entity.id
_entity.type
_entity.pdbx_description
1 polymer ?
#
loop_
_entity_poly.entity_id
_entity_poly.type
_entity_poly.pdbx_seq_one_letter_code
_entity_poly.pdbx_strand_id
1 'polypeptide(L)'
;RVKTGGRGKAGGVKVAPTADDATAAAAAILGLDIKGHIVRRVMVAAGADIDQEFYFSVLLDRANRNYLVLCSYEGGMEIEVLAEERPDALARIAINPASGIDLAKAKDIAVAAKFPAELVDAVAPVFVRLYDVFVKEDATLVEVNPLVLTKTGEIIALDGKVTLDENADFRHPHHAELADKEAADPLEERAKAHDLNYVKLDGEVGVIGNGAGLVMSTLDVVAYAGEHYGGVKPANFLDIGGGASAEVMAAGLDVILGDPQVKSVFVNVFGGITACDAVAN
;
A
#
# COMPACT_ATOMS: atom_id res chain seq x y z
N ARG A 1 8.26 5.68 -8.93
CA ARG A 1 7.45 4.53 -9.40
C ARG A 1 6.00 4.85 -9.08
N VAL A 2 5.07 4.66 -10.00
CA VAL A 2 3.64 4.88 -9.71
C VAL A 2 3.13 3.69 -8.90
N LYS A 3 2.95 3.85 -7.59
CA LYS A 3 2.52 2.80 -6.64
C LYS A 3 1.00 2.68 -6.55
N THR A 4 0.30 2.77 -7.69
CA THR A 4 -1.17 2.65 -7.75
C THR A 4 -1.60 1.56 -8.72
N GLY A 5 -2.73 0.91 -8.42
CA GLY A 5 -3.38 -0.04 -9.32
C GLY A 5 -4.05 0.64 -10.52
N GLY A 6 -4.32 -0.13 -11.58
CA GLY A 6 -5.01 0.37 -12.79
C GLY A 6 -4.12 1.15 -13.77
N ARG A 7 -2.78 1.00 -13.69
CA ARG A 7 -1.80 1.64 -14.59
C ARG A 7 -2.10 1.39 -16.06
N GLY A 8 -2.52 0.17 -16.42
CA GLY A 8 -2.89 -0.18 -17.79
C GLY A 8 -4.08 0.65 -18.32
N LYS A 9 -5.14 0.79 -17.52
CA LYS A 9 -6.32 1.61 -17.85
C LYS A 9 -5.97 3.09 -18.00
N ALA A 10 -4.97 3.57 -17.26
CA ALA A 10 -4.45 4.93 -17.35
C ALA A 10 -3.43 5.14 -18.48
N GLY A 11 -3.14 4.13 -19.31
CA GLY A 11 -2.19 4.22 -20.43
C GLY A 11 -0.71 4.06 -20.04
N GLY A 12 -0.42 3.68 -18.79
CA GLY A 12 0.92 3.47 -18.25
C GLY A 12 1.54 2.09 -18.55
N VAL A 13 0.82 1.20 -19.23
CA VAL A 13 1.31 -0.11 -19.68
C VAL A 13 1.01 -0.26 -21.17
N LYS A 14 2.02 -0.60 -21.97
CA LYS A 14 1.92 -0.76 -23.43
C LYS A 14 2.74 -1.95 -23.90
N VAL A 15 2.20 -2.71 -24.85
CA VAL A 15 2.92 -3.79 -25.52
C VAL A 15 3.65 -3.20 -26.73
N ALA A 16 4.94 -3.52 -26.86
CA ALA A 16 5.81 -3.02 -27.91
C ALA A 16 6.49 -4.20 -28.64
N PRO A 17 6.15 -4.46 -29.92
CA PRO A 17 6.74 -5.57 -30.68
C PRO A 17 8.23 -5.40 -31.00
N THR A 18 8.71 -4.16 -31.07
CA THR A 18 10.10 -3.83 -31.42
C THR A 18 10.75 -2.88 -30.40
N ALA A 19 12.08 -2.76 -30.46
CA ALA A 19 12.82 -1.81 -29.63
C ALA A 19 12.44 -0.35 -29.92
N ASP A 20 12.11 -0.02 -31.17
CA ASP A 20 11.67 1.31 -31.58
C ASP A 20 10.28 1.61 -31.01
N ASP A 21 9.35 0.64 -31.09
CA ASP A 21 8.02 0.76 -30.47
C ASP A 21 8.13 0.91 -28.95
N ALA A 22 9.07 0.19 -28.31
CA ALA A 22 9.30 0.28 -26.87
C ALA A 22 9.81 1.66 -26.48
N THR A 23 10.68 2.26 -27.30
CA THR A 23 11.19 3.62 -27.12
C THR A 23 10.07 4.65 -27.26
N ALA A 24 9.23 4.52 -28.29
CA ALA A 24 8.08 5.41 -28.50
C ALA A 24 7.04 5.28 -27.36
N ALA A 25 6.77 4.05 -26.91
CA ALA A 25 5.87 3.79 -25.77
C ALA A 25 6.43 4.40 -24.48
N ALA A 26 7.72 4.22 -24.20
CA ALA A 26 8.39 4.79 -23.05
C ALA A 26 8.32 6.32 -23.05
N ALA A 27 8.58 6.97 -24.18
CA ALA A 27 8.48 8.42 -24.32
C ALA A 27 7.06 8.95 -24.07
N ALA A 28 6.04 8.20 -24.46
CA ALA A 28 4.65 8.57 -24.21
C ALA A 28 4.19 8.33 -22.76
N ILE A 29 4.85 7.43 -22.02
CA ILE A 29 4.51 7.09 -20.64
C ILE A 29 5.28 7.97 -19.64
N LEU A 30 6.54 8.28 -19.92
CA LEU A 30 7.34 9.17 -19.08
C LEU A 30 6.72 10.58 -19.03
N GLY A 31 6.56 11.11 -17.82
CA GLY A 31 5.90 12.39 -17.58
C GLY A 31 4.38 12.33 -17.49
N LEU A 32 3.76 11.19 -17.78
CA LEU A 32 2.31 11.00 -17.60
C LEU A 32 1.95 11.10 -16.11
N ASP A 33 0.87 11.79 -15.80
CA ASP A 33 0.25 11.76 -14.48
C ASP A 33 -0.74 10.60 -14.40
N ILE A 34 -0.44 9.63 -13.51
CA ILE A 34 -1.33 8.52 -13.21
C ILE A 34 -1.83 8.70 -11.77
N LYS A 35 -3.04 9.25 -11.62
CA LYS A 35 -3.73 9.47 -10.34
C LYS A 35 -2.90 10.30 -9.33
N GLY A 36 -2.28 11.39 -9.77
CA GLY A 36 -1.45 12.27 -8.96
C GLY A 36 0.02 11.84 -8.88
N HIS A 37 0.41 10.78 -9.58
CA HIS A 37 1.79 10.29 -9.59
C HIS A 37 2.41 10.47 -10.98
N ILE A 38 3.40 11.36 -11.06
CA ILE A 38 4.17 11.58 -12.28
C ILE A 38 5.09 10.39 -12.56
N VAL A 39 4.99 9.80 -13.75
CA VAL A 39 5.83 8.68 -14.16
C VAL A 39 7.25 9.16 -14.48
N ARG A 40 8.23 8.80 -13.63
CA ARG A 40 9.65 9.16 -13.83
C ARG A 40 10.53 8.02 -14.37
N ARG A 41 10.06 6.77 -14.23
CA ARG A 41 10.80 5.56 -14.59
C ARG A 41 9.84 4.56 -15.22
N VAL A 42 10.29 3.88 -16.27
CA VAL A 42 9.57 2.79 -16.93
C VAL A 42 10.38 1.50 -16.83
N MET A 43 9.69 0.37 -16.73
CA MET A 43 10.30 -0.96 -16.79
C MET A 43 10.07 -1.53 -18.18
N VAL A 44 11.14 -1.97 -18.83
CA VAL A 44 11.05 -2.73 -20.09
C VAL A 44 11.31 -4.18 -19.75
N ALA A 45 10.33 -5.04 -20.03
CA ALA A 45 10.40 -6.47 -19.77
C ALA A 45 9.99 -7.23 -21.04
N ALA A 46 10.44 -8.49 -21.14
CA ALA A 46 9.95 -9.39 -22.17
C ALA A 46 8.43 -9.57 -22.03
N GLY A 47 7.71 -9.55 -23.15
CA GLY A 47 6.29 -9.90 -23.15
C GLY A 47 6.11 -11.36 -22.75
N ALA A 48 5.07 -11.65 -21.96
CA ALA A 48 4.69 -13.01 -21.64
C ALA A 48 3.72 -13.53 -22.72
N ASP A 49 3.96 -14.74 -23.23
CA ASP A 49 2.99 -15.46 -24.07
C ASP A 49 1.90 -16.05 -23.18
N ILE A 50 0.92 -15.22 -22.82
CA ILE A 50 -0.18 -15.56 -21.92
C ILE A 50 -1.10 -16.59 -22.59
N ASP A 51 -1.31 -17.71 -21.90
CA ASP A 51 -2.34 -18.72 -22.15
C ASP A 51 -3.52 -18.52 -21.19
N GLN A 52 -3.24 -18.39 -19.88
CA GLN A 52 -4.25 -18.20 -18.84
C GLN A 52 -3.77 -17.24 -17.75
N GLU A 53 -4.70 -16.55 -17.10
CA GLU A 53 -4.44 -15.61 -16.02
C GLU A 53 -5.16 -16.05 -14.75
N PHE A 54 -4.44 -16.06 -13.64
CA PHE A 54 -4.92 -16.45 -12.32
C PHE A 54 -4.68 -15.32 -11.31
N TYR A 55 -5.27 -15.47 -10.13
CA TYR A 55 -5.09 -14.55 -9.01
C TYR A 55 -4.61 -15.31 -7.77
N PHE A 56 -3.59 -14.77 -7.10
CA PHE A 56 -3.17 -15.25 -5.78
C PHE A 56 -2.77 -14.07 -4.89
N SER A 57 -3.25 -14.07 -3.65
CA SER A 57 -2.73 -13.19 -2.62
C SER A 57 -2.69 -13.86 -1.26
N VAL A 58 -1.72 -13.46 -0.44
CA VAL A 58 -1.68 -13.72 1.00
C VAL A 58 -1.62 -12.40 1.75
N LEU A 59 -2.43 -12.25 2.79
CA LEU A 59 -2.53 -11.03 3.59
C LEU A 59 -2.72 -11.34 5.08
N LEU A 60 -2.41 -10.35 5.92
CA LEU A 60 -2.74 -10.38 7.35
C LEU A 60 -4.23 -10.11 7.56
N ASP A 61 -4.99 -11.11 8.01
CA ASP A 61 -6.39 -10.94 8.41
C ASP A 61 -6.45 -10.52 9.88
N ARG A 62 -6.61 -9.21 10.06
CA ARG A 62 -6.67 -8.58 11.39
C ARG A 62 -7.88 -9.01 12.20
N ALA A 63 -9.01 -9.31 11.55
CA ALA A 63 -10.24 -9.69 12.25
C ALA A 63 -10.11 -11.09 12.87
N ASN A 64 -9.56 -12.04 12.10
CA ASN A 64 -9.37 -13.41 12.55
C ASN A 64 -8.02 -13.68 13.22
N ARG A 65 -7.10 -12.69 13.17
CA ARG A 65 -5.74 -12.76 13.75
C ARG A 65 -4.93 -13.92 13.17
N ASN A 66 -5.05 -14.12 11.86
CA ASN A 66 -4.30 -15.14 11.11
C ASN A 66 -3.86 -14.58 9.75
N TYR A 67 -3.28 -15.43 8.90
CA TYR A 67 -3.08 -15.09 7.51
C TYR A 67 -4.24 -15.63 6.67
N LEU A 68 -4.62 -14.89 5.65
CA LEU A 68 -5.66 -15.28 4.71
C LEU A 68 -5.06 -15.38 3.32
N VAL A 69 -5.31 -16.49 2.64
CA VAL A 69 -5.08 -16.64 1.20
C VAL A 69 -6.39 -16.37 0.47
N LEU A 70 -6.30 -15.51 -0.54
CA LEU A 70 -7.32 -15.35 -1.57
C LEU A 70 -6.74 -15.90 -2.87
N CYS A 71 -7.43 -16.82 -3.51
CA CYS A 71 -6.94 -17.46 -4.74
C CYS A 71 -8.10 -17.72 -5.70
N SER A 72 -7.88 -17.48 -6.98
CA SER A 72 -8.87 -17.76 -8.01
C SER A 72 -8.21 -18.24 -9.30
N TYR A 73 -8.85 -19.22 -9.94
CA TYR A 73 -8.58 -19.60 -11.32
C TYR A 73 -8.97 -18.49 -12.32
N GLU A 74 -9.77 -17.50 -11.90
CA GLU A 74 -10.15 -16.36 -12.71
C GLU A 74 -9.31 -15.13 -12.32
N GLY A 75 -8.23 -14.87 -13.06
CA GLY A 75 -7.34 -13.70 -12.87
C GLY A 75 -7.56 -12.57 -13.87
N GLY A 76 -6.70 -11.55 -13.80
CA GLY A 76 -6.65 -10.45 -14.78
C GLY A 76 -7.74 -9.38 -14.61
N MET A 77 -8.54 -9.47 -13.54
CA MET A 77 -9.61 -8.53 -13.21
C MET A 77 -9.47 -7.97 -11.80
N GLU A 78 -10.26 -6.93 -11.48
CA GLU A 78 -10.31 -6.37 -10.12
C GLU A 78 -10.93 -7.39 -9.18
N ILE A 79 -10.21 -7.78 -8.13
CA ILE A 79 -10.60 -8.89 -7.25
C ILE A 79 -11.84 -8.55 -6.41
N GLU A 80 -12.05 -7.27 -6.11
CA GLU A 80 -13.21 -6.77 -5.41
C GLU A 80 -14.50 -7.03 -6.19
N VAL A 81 -14.46 -6.84 -7.51
CA VAL A 81 -15.61 -7.13 -8.40
C VAL A 81 -15.87 -8.63 -8.45
N LEU A 82 -14.82 -9.45 -8.55
CA LEU A 82 -14.98 -10.91 -8.52
C LEU A 82 -15.59 -11.38 -7.19
N ALA A 83 -15.15 -10.81 -6.07
CA ALA A 83 -15.64 -11.14 -4.75
C ALA A 83 -17.13 -10.81 -4.55
N GLU A 84 -17.64 -9.77 -5.21
CA GLU A 84 -19.05 -9.35 -5.16
C GLU A 84 -19.92 -10.13 -6.15
N GLU A 85 -19.50 -10.23 -7.41
CA GLU A 85 -20.31 -10.83 -8.47
C GLU A 85 -20.27 -12.35 -8.46
N ARG A 86 -19.12 -12.95 -8.11
CA ARG A 86 -18.87 -14.39 -8.18
C ARG A 86 -18.04 -14.86 -6.96
N PRO A 87 -18.59 -14.74 -5.74
CA PRO A 87 -17.87 -15.10 -4.52
C PRO A 87 -17.37 -16.56 -4.50
N ASP A 88 -18.10 -17.48 -5.15
CA ASP A 88 -17.73 -18.90 -5.23
C ASP A 88 -16.49 -19.17 -6.10
N ALA A 89 -16.10 -18.24 -6.96
CA ALA A 89 -14.89 -18.31 -7.78
C ALA A 89 -13.64 -17.88 -7.00
N LEU A 90 -13.80 -17.31 -5.79
CA LEU A 90 -12.71 -16.82 -4.96
C LEU A 90 -12.56 -17.68 -3.71
N ALA A 91 -11.54 -18.54 -3.69
CA ALA A 91 -11.21 -19.31 -2.50
C ALA A 91 -10.65 -18.40 -1.41
N ARG A 92 -11.17 -18.54 -0.19
CA ARG A 92 -10.76 -17.83 1.01
C ARG A 92 -10.27 -18.84 2.05
N ILE A 93 -8.97 -18.88 2.30
CA ILE A 93 -8.36 -19.97 3.08
C ILE A 93 -7.53 -19.38 4.21
N ALA A 94 -7.97 -19.62 5.43
CA ALA A 94 -7.23 -19.30 6.63
C ALA A 94 -5.96 -20.15 6.72
N ILE A 95 -4.82 -19.51 6.95
CA ILE A 95 -3.52 -20.13 7.13
C ILE A 95 -3.06 -19.94 8.57
N ASN A 96 -2.66 -21.03 9.20
CA ASN A 96 -2.05 -20.98 10.53
C ASN A 96 -0.59 -20.50 10.38
N PRO A 97 -0.20 -19.38 11.02
CA PRO A 97 1.17 -18.86 10.93
C PRO A 97 2.25 -19.84 11.38
N ALA A 98 1.94 -20.78 12.28
CA ALA A 98 2.93 -21.75 12.78
C ALA A 98 3.21 -22.89 11.79
N SER A 99 2.24 -23.27 10.96
CA SER A 99 2.42 -24.32 9.95
C SER A 99 2.71 -23.76 8.55
N GLY A 100 2.25 -22.55 8.26
CA GLY A 100 2.43 -21.89 6.97
C GLY A 100 1.77 -22.62 5.80
N ILE A 101 2.33 -22.42 4.60
CA ILE A 101 1.90 -23.05 3.36
C ILE A 101 3.01 -24.00 2.88
N ASP A 102 2.83 -25.29 3.14
CA ASP A 102 3.63 -26.33 2.51
C ASP A 102 3.02 -26.75 1.16
N LEU A 103 3.66 -27.69 0.47
CA LEU A 103 3.19 -28.14 -0.84
C LEU A 103 1.80 -28.79 -0.78
N ALA A 104 1.48 -29.53 0.30
CA ALA A 104 0.17 -30.15 0.45
C ALA A 104 -0.92 -29.09 0.61
N LYS A 105 -0.70 -28.10 1.49
CA LYS A 105 -1.60 -26.96 1.68
C LYS A 105 -1.73 -26.13 0.41
N ALA A 106 -0.64 -25.93 -0.34
CA ALA A 106 -0.68 -25.23 -1.62
C ALA A 106 -1.56 -25.95 -2.67
N LYS A 107 -1.52 -27.29 -2.71
CA LYS A 107 -2.44 -28.07 -3.55
C LYS A 107 -3.88 -27.95 -3.07
N ASP A 108 -4.14 -28.02 -1.76
CA ASP A 108 -5.48 -27.77 -1.21
C ASP A 108 -6.02 -26.40 -1.63
N ILE A 109 -5.16 -25.37 -1.60
CA ILE A 109 -5.49 -24.01 -2.04
C ILE A 109 -5.89 -23.99 -3.52
N ALA A 110 -5.10 -24.61 -4.40
CA ALA A 110 -5.40 -24.67 -5.82
C ALA A 110 -6.74 -25.38 -6.09
N VAL A 111 -6.98 -26.52 -5.44
CA VAL A 111 -8.24 -27.28 -5.59
C VAL A 111 -9.44 -26.46 -5.11
N ALA A 112 -9.32 -25.80 -3.96
CA ALA A 112 -10.37 -24.92 -3.45
C ALA A 112 -10.65 -23.73 -4.39
N ALA A 113 -9.61 -23.19 -5.02
CA ALA A 113 -9.68 -22.13 -6.04
C ALA A 113 -10.10 -22.62 -7.43
N LYS A 114 -10.56 -23.88 -7.54
CA LYS A 114 -11.11 -24.49 -8.75
C LYS A 114 -10.11 -24.68 -9.90
N PHE A 115 -8.82 -24.78 -9.59
CA PHE A 115 -7.84 -25.16 -10.60
C PHE A 115 -8.10 -26.59 -11.10
N PRO A 116 -8.02 -26.82 -12.43
CA PRO A 116 -8.00 -28.16 -13.00
C PRO A 116 -6.85 -29.00 -12.42
N ALA A 117 -7.07 -30.32 -12.30
CA ALA A 117 -6.13 -31.23 -11.64
C ALA A 117 -4.73 -31.19 -12.26
N GLU A 118 -4.65 -31.00 -13.58
CA GLU A 118 -3.43 -30.88 -14.37
C GLU A 118 -2.60 -29.62 -14.04
N LEU A 119 -3.23 -28.55 -13.52
CA LEU A 119 -2.57 -27.30 -13.16
C LEU A 119 -2.17 -27.22 -11.69
N VAL A 120 -2.81 -28.02 -10.81
CA VAL A 120 -2.56 -28.00 -9.36
C VAL A 120 -1.07 -28.21 -9.04
N ASP A 121 -0.44 -29.18 -9.69
CA ASP A 121 0.98 -29.47 -9.45
C ASP A 121 1.92 -28.39 -10.01
N ALA A 122 1.49 -27.63 -11.01
CA ALA A 122 2.26 -26.53 -11.60
C ALA A 122 2.22 -25.27 -10.72
N VAL A 123 1.04 -24.92 -10.17
CA VAL A 123 0.87 -23.68 -9.39
C VAL A 123 1.26 -23.82 -7.92
N ALA A 124 1.12 -25.01 -7.33
CA ALA A 124 1.37 -25.21 -5.90
C ALA A 124 2.79 -24.79 -5.46
N PRO A 125 3.89 -25.11 -6.18
CA PRO A 125 5.22 -24.64 -5.82
C PRO A 125 5.35 -23.11 -5.83
N VAL A 126 4.59 -22.42 -6.70
CA VAL A 126 4.60 -20.96 -6.77
C VAL A 126 3.88 -20.35 -5.58
N PHE A 127 2.75 -20.92 -5.14
CA PHE A 127 2.05 -20.47 -3.93
C PHE A 127 2.93 -20.58 -2.69
N VAL A 128 3.71 -21.66 -2.56
CA VAL A 128 4.70 -21.81 -1.47
C VAL A 128 5.74 -20.69 -1.54
N ARG A 129 6.30 -20.40 -2.73
CA ARG A 129 7.30 -19.32 -2.89
C ARG A 129 6.73 -17.93 -2.59
N LEU A 130 5.49 -17.65 -2.98
CA LEU A 130 4.83 -16.37 -2.67
C LEU A 130 4.58 -16.22 -1.16
N TYR A 131 4.24 -17.33 -0.48
CA TYR A 131 4.17 -17.35 0.98
C TYR A 131 5.53 -17.17 1.64
N ASP A 132 6.59 -17.79 1.11
CA ASP A 132 7.95 -17.59 1.59
C ASP A 132 8.36 -16.11 1.49
N VAL A 133 8.01 -15.42 0.40
CA VAL A 133 8.23 -13.97 0.27
C VAL A 133 7.45 -13.23 1.35
N PHE A 134 6.17 -13.55 1.54
CA PHE A 134 5.32 -12.90 2.55
C PHE A 134 5.92 -13.00 3.95
N VAL A 135 6.42 -14.18 4.34
CA VAL A 135 7.01 -14.39 5.66
C VAL A 135 8.41 -13.79 5.76
N LYS A 136 9.28 -14.02 4.78
CA LYS A 136 10.69 -13.60 4.86
C LYS A 136 10.87 -12.10 4.77
N GLU A 137 9.98 -11.39 4.08
CA GLU A 137 10.03 -9.94 3.95
C GLU A 137 9.13 -9.23 4.97
N ASP A 138 8.57 -9.94 5.97
CA ASP A 138 7.58 -9.39 6.92
C ASP A 138 6.50 -8.56 6.20
N ALA A 139 5.91 -9.14 5.17
CA ALA A 139 4.87 -8.47 4.39
C ALA A 139 3.53 -8.51 5.12
N THR A 140 2.72 -7.47 4.92
CA THR A 140 1.30 -7.45 5.29
C THR A 140 0.40 -7.87 4.13
N LEU A 141 0.92 -7.80 2.90
CA LEU A 141 0.27 -8.25 1.67
C LEU A 141 1.32 -8.71 0.65
N VAL A 142 1.10 -9.86 0.04
CA VAL A 142 1.69 -10.26 -1.24
C VAL A 142 0.55 -10.62 -2.16
N GLU A 143 0.42 -9.92 -3.27
CA GLU A 143 -0.62 -10.09 -4.29
C GLU A 143 0.04 -10.22 -5.65
N VAL A 144 -0.40 -11.20 -6.44
CA VAL A 144 0.02 -11.40 -7.83
C VAL A 144 -1.24 -11.44 -8.69
N ASN A 145 -1.37 -10.43 -9.56
CA ASN A 145 -2.50 -10.28 -10.45
C ASN A 145 -2.08 -9.58 -11.77
N PRO A 146 -1.88 -10.32 -12.87
CA PRO A 146 -2.13 -11.75 -13.02
C PRO A 146 -0.92 -12.63 -12.66
N LEU A 147 -1.21 -13.82 -12.14
CA LEU A 147 -0.30 -14.97 -12.15
C LEU A 147 -0.57 -15.77 -13.45
N VAL A 148 0.43 -15.94 -14.29
CA VAL A 148 0.23 -16.33 -15.70
C VAL A 148 0.65 -17.77 -15.97
N LEU A 149 -0.32 -18.53 -16.51
CA LEU A 149 -0.21 -19.59 -17.51
C LEU A 149 0.54 -19.16 -18.78
N THR A 150 1.81 -19.48 -19.00
CA THR A 150 2.41 -19.26 -20.33
C THR A 150 2.10 -20.41 -21.30
N LYS A 151 2.11 -20.14 -22.61
CA LYS A 151 1.93 -21.17 -23.66
C LYS A 151 3.02 -22.25 -23.65
N THR A 152 4.16 -21.99 -23.03
CA THR A 152 5.26 -22.96 -22.82
C THR A 152 5.08 -23.80 -21.56
N GLY A 153 4.04 -23.56 -20.77
CA GLY A 153 3.71 -24.32 -19.56
C GLY A 153 4.35 -23.79 -18.27
N GLU A 154 5.00 -22.62 -18.31
CA GLU A 154 5.60 -21.99 -17.14
C GLU A 154 4.60 -21.10 -16.39
N ILE A 155 4.65 -21.10 -15.06
CA ILE A 155 3.88 -20.18 -14.19
C ILE A 155 4.74 -18.95 -13.87
N ILE A 156 4.26 -17.76 -14.22
CA ILE A 156 5.00 -16.49 -14.04
C ILE A 156 4.15 -15.47 -13.29
N ALA A 157 4.73 -14.83 -12.26
CA ALA A 157 4.11 -13.66 -11.63
C ALA A 157 4.31 -12.42 -12.53
N LEU A 158 3.30 -12.06 -13.32
CA LEU A 158 3.44 -11.00 -14.33
C LEU A 158 3.35 -9.60 -13.72
N ASP A 159 2.43 -9.40 -12.77
CA ASP A 159 2.36 -8.18 -11.97
C ASP A 159 2.16 -8.56 -10.50
N GLY A 160 2.88 -7.85 -9.62
CA GLY A 160 2.95 -8.17 -8.21
C GLY A 160 2.93 -6.90 -7.37
N LYS A 161 2.13 -6.94 -6.30
CA LYS A 161 2.06 -5.91 -5.28
C LYS A 161 2.43 -6.51 -3.94
N VAL A 162 3.44 -5.92 -3.31
CA VAL A 162 3.90 -6.30 -1.97
C VAL A 162 3.79 -5.07 -1.07
N THR A 163 3.14 -5.25 0.07
CA THR A 163 3.11 -4.26 1.16
C THR A 163 3.91 -4.82 2.31
N LEU A 164 4.92 -4.08 2.76
CA LEU A 164 5.83 -4.46 3.85
C LEU A 164 5.33 -3.89 5.18
N ASP A 165 5.62 -4.56 6.29
CA ASP A 165 5.40 -4.01 7.64
C ASP A 165 6.57 -3.10 8.03
N GLU A 166 6.34 -1.79 8.05
CA GLU A 166 7.37 -0.80 8.42
C GLU A 166 7.90 -1.01 9.85
N ASN A 167 7.13 -1.66 10.74
CA ASN A 167 7.62 -1.99 12.09
C ASN A 167 8.72 -3.06 12.07
N ALA A 168 8.90 -3.79 10.97
CA ALA A 168 9.93 -4.81 10.81
C ALA A 168 11.21 -4.26 10.13
N ASP A 169 11.26 -2.98 9.74
CA ASP A 169 12.39 -2.38 9.03
C ASP A 169 13.74 -2.58 9.75
N PHE A 170 13.73 -2.61 11.09
CA PHE A 170 14.93 -2.80 11.91
C PHE A 170 15.69 -4.11 11.62
N ARG A 171 15.01 -5.13 11.06
CA ARG A 171 15.60 -6.43 10.69
C ARG A 171 15.67 -6.64 9.17
N HIS A 172 15.30 -5.64 8.38
CA HIS A 172 15.32 -5.65 6.91
C HIS A 172 16.01 -4.41 6.34
N PRO A 173 17.34 -4.29 6.47
CA PRO A 173 18.05 -3.08 6.05
C PRO A 173 17.90 -2.76 4.56
N HIS A 174 17.63 -3.76 3.71
CA HIS A 174 17.42 -3.60 2.27
C HIS A 174 16.06 -2.97 1.91
N HIS A 175 15.07 -2.95 2.82
CA HIS A 175 13.77 -2.32 2.56
C HIS A 175 13.90 -0.82 2.28
N ALA A 176 14.88 -0.16 2.89
CA ALA A 176 15.17 1.25 2.66
C ALA A 176 15.52 1.56 1.18
N GLU A 177 16.06 0.59 0.43
CA GLU A 177 16.38 0.73 -0.99
C GLU A 177 15.12 0.68 -1.88
N LEU A 178 14.03 0.10 -1.39
CA LEU A 178 12.74 -0.01 -2.08
C LEU A 178 11.88 1.25 -1.90
N ALA A 179 12.21 2.09 -0.92
CA ALA A 179 11.50 3.33 -0.65
C ALA A 179 11.68 4.34 -1.80
N ASP A 180 10.56 4.92 -2.25
CA ASP A 180 10.56 5.94 -3.30
C ASP A 180 10.53 7.32 -2.67
N LYS A 181 11.69 7.79 -2.19
CA LYS A 181 11.83 9.06 -1.46
C LYS A 181 11.31 10.24 -2.27
N GLU A 182 11.59 10.22 -3.57
CA GLU A 182 11.20 11.25 -4.54
C GLU A 182 9.68 11.47 -4.74
N ALA A 183 8.83 10.57 -4.22
CA ALA A 183 7.38 10.64 -4.36
C ALA A 183 6.67 11.07 -3.07
N ALA A 184 7.38 11.23 -1.95
CA ALA A 184 6.81 11.70 -0.70
C ALA A 184 6.56 13.21 -0.75
N ASP A 185 5.51 13.69 -0.07
CA ASP A 185 5.29 15.13 0.08
C ASP A 185 6.46 15.72 0.89
N PRO A 186 7.06 16.86 0.48
CA PRO A 186 8.17 17.47 1.20
C PRO A 186 7.87 17.75 2.69
N LEU A 187 6.61 17.95 3.06
CA LEU A 187 6.18 18.13 4.45
C LEU A 187 6.16 16.80 5.20
N GLU A 188 5.72 15.71 4.56
CA GLU A 188 5.81 14.36 5.13
C GLU A 188 7.27 13.93 5.35
N GLU A 189 8.16 14.24 4.41
CA GLU A 189 9.59 13.99 4.57
C GLU A 189 10.19 14.78 5.74
N ARG A 190 9.82 16.07 5.86
CA ARG A 190 10.27 16.92 6.97
C ARG A 190 9.77 16.41 8.32
N ALA A 191 8.49 16.04 8.40
CA ALA A 191 7.91 15.45 9.60
C ALA A 191 8.62 14.15 10.00
N LYS A 192 8.87 13.26 9.04
CA LYS A 192 9.58 11.99 9.27
C LYS A 192 11.01 12.21 9.79
N ALA A 193 11.70 13.26 9.35
CA ALA A 193 13.02 13.61 9.86
C ALA A 193 13.02 14.01 11.36
N HIS A 194 11.86 14.38 11.89
CA HIS A 194 11.63 14.70 13.30
C HIS A 194 10.87 13.59 14.06
N ASP A 195 10.72 12.40 13.47
CA ASP A 195 9.96 11.28 14.04
C ASP A 195 8.49 11.62 14.31
N LEU A 196 7.91 12.48 13.47
CA LEU A 196 6.50 12.90 13.54
C LEU A 196 5.65 12.10 12.56
N ASN A 197 4.47 11.68 13.00
CA ASN A 197 3.48 11.05 12.12
C ASN A 197 2.61 12.14 11.49
N TYR A 198 2.89 12.48 10.22
CA TYR A 198 2.19 13.52 9.47
C TYR A 198 1.57 12.95 8.20
N VAL A 199 0.36 13.41 7.87
CA VAL A 199 -0.29 13.14 6.58
C VAL A 199 -0.92 14.43 6.09
N LYS A 200 -0.63 14.83 4.86
CA LYS A 200 -1.23 16.02 4.26
C LYS A 200 -2.67 15.75 3.79
N LEU A 201 -3.57 16.71 4.02
CA LEU A 201 -4.96 16.70 3.57
C LEU A 201 -5.26 17.99 2.80
N ASP A 202 -6.37 18.06 2.08
CA ASP A 202 -6.81 19.29 1.42
C ASP A 202 -7.72 20.09 2.37
N GLY A 203 -7.16 21.13 3.00
CA GLY A 203 -7.89 21.93 3.99
C GLY A 203 -7.15 23.19 4.42
N GLU A 204 -7.70 23.87 5.43
CA GLU A 204 -7.21 25.18 5.88
C GLU A 204 -6.82 25.22 7.37
N VAL A 205 -7.27 24.25 8.16
CA VAL A 205 -6.99 24.19 9.61
C VAL A 205 -5.92 23.14 9.87
N GLY A 206 -4.71 23.56 10.22
CA GLY A 206 -3.66 22.65 10.63
C GLY A 206 -4.00 22.03 11.99
N VAL A 207 -3.82 20.72 12.15
CA VAL A 207 -4.14 20.00 13.40
C VAL A 207 -2.87 19.39 13.99
N ILE A 208 -2.64 19.66 15.27
CA ILE A 208 -1.57 19.06 16.09
C ILE A 208 -2.22 18.41 17.30
N GLY A 209 -1.88 17.16 17.58
CA GLY A 209 -2.24 16.55 18.86
C GLY A 209 -1.34 15.40 19.23
N ASN A 210 -1.54 14.85 20.43
CA ASN A 210 -0.81 13.69 20.92
C ASN A 210 -1.69 12.44 20.98
N GLY A 211 -1.25 11.40 20.29
CA GLY A 211 -1.95 10.13 20.12
C GLY A 211 -2.88 10.12 18.91
N ALA A 212 -2.63 9.20 17.98
CA ALA A 212 -3.36 9.06 16.73
C ALA A 212 -4.90 9.09 16.87
N GLY A 213 -5.45 8.42 17.90
CA GLY A 213 -6.90 8.42 18.16
C GLY A 213 -7.44 9.82 18.47
N LEU A 214 -6.75 10.59 19.31
CA LEU A 214 -7.15 11.96 19.66
C LEU A 214 -7.05 12.88 18.45
N VAL A 215 -5.97 12.75 17.67
CA VAL A 215 -5.77 13.54 16.45
C VAL A 215 -6.88 13.25 15.45
N MET A 216 -7.20 11.98 15.16
CA MET A 216 -8.30 11.61 14.26
C MET A 216 -9.64 12.19 14.73
N SER A 217 -9.98 12.05 16.01
CA SER A 217 -11.21 12.66 16.54
C SER A 217 -11.21 14.19 16.45
N THR A 218 -10.04 14.83 16.55
CA THR A 218 -9.90 16.28 16.36
C THR A 218 -10.17 16.68 14.91
N LEU A 219 -9.69 15.89 13.94
CA LEU A 219 -10.01 16.10 12.52
C LEU A 219 -11.52 16.02 12.28
N ASP A 220 -12.19 15.02 12.85
CA ASP A 220 -13.64 14.84 12.72
C ASP A 220 -14.40 16.04 13.30
N VAL A 221 -14.01 16.52 14.48
CA VAL A 221 -14.62 17.70 15.11
C VAL A 221 -14.41 18.96 14.26
N VAL A 222 -13.20 19.16 13.72
CA VAL A 222 -12.89 20.30 12.84
C VAL A 222 -13.71 20.23 11.56
N ALA A 223 -13.78 19.05 10.92
CA ALA A 223 -14.55 18.85 9.69
C ALA A 223 -16.05 19.11 9.92
N TYR A 224 -16.61 18.53 10.99
CA TYR A 224 -18.01 18.70 11.35
C TYR A 224 -18.36 20.16 11.68
N ALA A 225 -17.54 20.83 12.49
CA ALA A 225 -17.73 22.25 12.76
C ALA A 225 -17.62 23.08 11.47
N GLY A 226 -16.65 22.74 10.62
CA GLY A 226 -16.37 23.40 9.35
C GLY A 226 -17.53 23.41 8.35
N GLU A 227 -18.44 22.43 8.39
CA GLU A 227 -19.68 22.43 7.60
C GLU A 227 -20.49 23.72 7.80
N HIS A 228 -20.51 24.26 9.03
CA HIS A 228 -21.18 25.52 9.36
C HIS A 228 -20.38 26.78 9.00
N TYR A 229 -19.08 26.63 8.69
CA TYR A 229 -18.16 27.72 8.39
C TYR A 229 -17.69 27.70 6.93
N GLY A 230 -18.60 27.42 6.00
CA GLY A 230 -18.30 27.44 4.57
C GLY A 230 -17.52 26.22 4.07
N GLY A 231 -17.57 25.10 4.80
CA GLY A 231 -16.90 23.85 4.42
C GLY A 231 -15.40 23.86 4.69
N VAL A 232 -14.95 24.61 5.70
CA VAL A 232 -13.56 24.59 6.16
C VAL A 232 -13.19 23.18 6.61
N LYS A 233 -12.00 22.70 6.24
CA LYS A 233 -11.54 21.33 6.51
C LYS A 233 -10.20 21.30 7.23
N PRO A 234 -9.89 20.22 7.96
CA PRO A 234 -8.54 20.00 8.45
C PRO A 234 -7.55 19.85 7.28
N ALA A 235 -6.38 20.49 7.42
CA ALA A 235 -5.32 20.53 6.40
C ALA A 235 -4.31 19.38 6.53
N ASN A 236 -4.27 18.72 7.70
CA ASN A 236 -3.33 17.64 7.93
C ASN A 236 -3.75 16.77 9.13
N PHE A 237 -3.18 15.58 9.21
CA PHE A 237 -2.99 14.82 10.44
C PHE A 237 -1.57 15.08 10.95
N LEU A 238 -1.37 15.37 12.25
CA LEU A 238 -0.04 15.38 12.88
C LEU A 238 -0.14 14.86 14.32
N ASP A 239 0.49 13.71 14.57
CA ASP A 239 0.64 13.11 15.90
C ASP A 239 2.09 13.27 16.39
N ILE A 240 2.25 13.99 17.50
CA ILE A 240 3.52 14.24 18.19
C ILE A 240 3.89 13.17 19.23
N GLY A 241 3.05 12.14 19.39
CA GLY A 241 3.25 11.06 20.35
C GLY A 241 3.04 11.47 21.81
N GLY A 242 3.20 10.51 22.73
CA GLY A 242 2.89 10.70 24.16
C GLY A 242 3.87 11.58 24.95
N GLY A 243 5.03 11.91 24.38
CA GLY A 243 6.13 12.64 25.01
C GLY A 243 6.40 13.99 24.34
N ALA A 244 5.37 14.81 24.17
CA ALA A 244 5.45 16.09 23.48
C ALA A 244 6.39 17.09 24.20
N SER A 245 7.66 17.22 23.78
CA SER A 245 8.54 18.29 24.27
C SER A 245 8.32 19.59 23.50
N ALA A 246 8.85 20.71 24.01
CA ALA A 246 8.83 21.99 23.31
C ALA A 246 9.51 21.89 21.92
N GLU A 247 10.60 21.12 21.80
CA GLU A 247 11.27 20.89 20.52
C GLU A 247 10.40 20.13 19.52
N VAL A 248 9.69 19.08 19.98
CA VAL A 248 8.76 18.30 19.14
C VAL A 248 7.59 19.17 18.69
N MET A 249 7.06 20.02 19.58
CA MET A 249 5.99 20.97 19.26
C MET A 249 6.44 22.01 18.24
N ALA A 250 7.64 22.57 18.41
CA ALA A 250 8.23 23.52 17.48
C ALA A 250 8.45 22.89 16.08
N ALA A 251 8.94 21.65 16.03
CA ALA A 251 9.09 20.92 14.78
C ALA A 251 7.73 20.67 14.09
N GLY A 252 6.71 20.29 14.86
CA GLY A 252 5.34 20.10 14.34
C GLY A 252 4.75 21.39 13.77
N LEU A 253 4.97 22.52 14.43
CA LEU A 253 4.57 23.84 13.93
C LEU A 253 5.33 24.23 12.66
N ASP A 254 6.64 23.99 12.58
CA ASP A 254 7.42 24.27 11.36
C ASP A 254 6.88 23.50 10.14
N VAL A 255 6.52 22.22 10.34
CA VAL A 255 5.91 21.40 9.29
C VAL A 255 4.57 21.99 8.84
N ILE A 256 3.66 22.28 9.78
CA ILE A 256 2.30 22.76 9.46
C ILE A 256 2.32 24.16 8.84
N LEU A 257 3.11 25.07 9.40
CA LEU A 257 3.22 26.43 8.88
C LEU A 257 4.01 26.51 7.56
N GLY A 258 4.72 25.43 7.20
CA GLY A 258 5.32 25.27 5.89
C GLY A 258 4.30 25.01 4.77
N ASP A 259 3.05 24.67 5.11
CA ASP A 259 1.99 24.42 4.14
C ASP A 259 1.18 25.70 3.82
N PRO A 260 1.28 26.25 2.59
CA PRO A 260 0.66 27.53 2.26
C PRO A 260 -0.89 27.53 2.29
N GLN A 261 -1.54 26.38 2.32
CA GLN A 261 -3.01 26.29 2.46
C GLN A 261 -3.49 26.56 3.90
N VAL A 262 -2.60 26.38 4.90
CA VAL A 262 -2.95 26.50 6.32
C VAL A 262 -3.18 27.96 6.68
N LYS A 263 -4.36 28.26 7.24
CA LYS A 263 -4.77 29.59 7.70
C LYS A 263 -4.87 29.71 9.22
N SER A 264 -5.05 28.59 9.91
CA SER A 264 -5.09 28.53 11.37
C SER A 264 -4.56 27.17 11.85
N VAL A 265 -4.11 27.12 13.10
CA VAL A 265 -3.62 25.88 13.72
C VAL A 265 -4.45 25.59 14.97
N PHE A 266 -5.00 24.38 15.06
CA PHE A 266 -5.66 23.86 16.24
C PHE A 266 -4.75 22.83 16.92
N VAL A 267 -4.21 23.21 18.07
CA VAL A 267 -3.43 22.34 18.95
C VAL A 267 -4.35 21.73 19.99
N ASN A 268 -4.47 20.40 19.98
CA ASN A 268 -5.23 19.63 20.95
C ASN A 268 -4.32 18.61 21.64
N VAL A 269 -3.76 19.00 22.78
CA VAL A 269 -2.87 18.15 23.58
C VAL A 269 -3.55 17.77 24.88
N PHE A 270 -3.68 16.47 25.11
CA PHE A 270 -4.16 15.93 26.38
C PHE A 270 -2.97 15.63 27.30
N GLY A 271 -2.92 16.32 28.44
CA GLY A 271 -1.86 16.16 29.44
C GLY A 271 -1.77 14.72 29.97
N GLY A 272 -0.56 14.16 29.93
CA GLY A 272 -0.26 12.82 30.40
C GLY A 272 0.99 12.84 31.27
N ILE A 273 2.07 12.23 30.78
CA ILE A 273 3.38 12.26 31.44
C ILE A 273 4.11 13.61 31.29
N THR A 274 3.77 14.39 30.26
CA THR A 274 4.33 15.72 30.04
C THR A 274 3.48 16.78 30.71
N ALA A 275 4.14 17.69 31.43
CA ALA A 275 3.50 18.84 32.06
C ALA A 275 3.10 19.89 31.00
N CYS A 276 1.87 20.43 31.11
CA CYS A 276 1.32 21.34 30.10
C CYS A 276 2.11 22.66 29.98
N ASP A 277 2.77 23.10 31.04
CA ASP A 277 3.66 24.26 31.02
C ASP A 277 4.91 24.01 30.17
N ALA A 278 5.45 22.79 30.19
CA ALA A 278 6.57 22.41 29.31
C ALA A 278 6.18 22.38 27.83
N VAL A 279 4.90 22.12 27.51
CA VAL A 279 4.38 22.16 26.13
C VAL A 279 4.06 23.59 25.68
N ALA A 280 3.66 24.46 26.61
CA ALA A 280 3.24 25.83 26.30
C ALA A 280 4.39 26.84 26.16
N ASN A 281 5.56 26.54 26.73
CA ASN A 281 6.78 27.37 26.67
C ASN A 281 7.55 27.13 25.37
#